data_AF-A0A929P017-F1
#
_entry.id   AF-A0A929P017-F1
#
_cell.length_a   1.000
_cell.length_b   1.000
_cell.length_c   1.000
_cell.angle_alpha   90.00
_cell.angle_beta   90.00
_cell.angle_gamma   90.00
#
_symmetry.space_group_name_H-M   'P 1'
#
loop_
_entity.id
_entity.type
_entity.pdbx_description
1 polymer ?
#
loop_
_entity_poly.entity_id
_entity_poly.type
_entity_poly.pdbx_seq_one_letter_code
_entity_poly.pdbx_strand_id
1 'polypeptide(L)'
;AIFIGGPVDQGRGFILHRPTGNWSSSLKVNKNIALTTSKDILQAIANNEGPEDCIVTLGYAGWAAGQLEQEMASNTWLSCPADEQIIFNTPIEERWKAAAKLIGVDLSLMSNDAGHA
;
A
#
# COMPACT_ATOMS: atom_id res chain seq x y z
N ALA A 1 10.12 -3.97 -9.77
CA ALA A 1 9.51 -2.74 -10.35
C ALA A 1 9.46 -1.66 -9.27
N ILE A 2 9.50 -0.37 -9.64
CA ILE A 2 9.34 0.76 -8.71
C ILE A 2 7.93 1.33 -8.91
N PHE A 3 7.22 1.59 -7.82
CA PHE A 3 5.86 2.11 -7.82
C PHE A 3 5.80 3.56 -7.36
N ILE A 4 4.70 4.23 -7.68
CA ILE A 4 4.37 5.55 -7.13
C ILE A 4 3.50 5.32 -5.90
N GLY A 5 4.02 5.64 -4.72
CA GLY A 5 3.30 5.49 -3.45
C GLY A 5 2.35 6.65 -3.15
N GLY A 6 2.56 7.81 -3.80
CA GLY A 6 1.67 8.96 -3.74
C GLY A 6 2.37 10.28 -4.09
N PRO A 7 1.67 11.42 -3.93
CA PRO A 7 2.18 12.72 -4.33
C PRO A 7 3.18 13.34 -3.33
N VAL A 8 3.26 12.84 -2.09
CA VAL A 8 4.09 13.45 -1.04
C VAL A 8 5.47 12.80 -1.03
N ASP A 9 6.53 13.62 -0.87
CA ASP A 9 7.93 13.19 -0.76
C ASP A 9 8.37 12.18 -1.84
N GLN A 10 8.06 12.47 -3.11
CA GLN A 10 8.38 11.58 -4.25
C GLN A 10 9.88 11.31 -4.43
N GLY A 11 10.76 12.13 -3.84
CA GLY A 11 12.20 11.88 -3.80
C GLY A 11 12.64 10.83 -2.78
N ARG A 12 11.74 10.39 -1.89
CA ARG A 12 12.02 9.41 -0.84
C ARG A 12 11.47 8.03 -1.20
N GLY A 13 12.34 7.03 -1.08
CA GLY A 13 11.99 5.63 -1.25
C GLY A 13 11.43 5.01 0.03
N PHE A 14 10.40 4.21 -0.14
CA PHE A 14 9.82 3.38 0.91
C PHE A 14 9.81 1.93 0.43
N ILE A 15 10.22 1.02 1.30
CA ILE A 15 10.23 -0.41 1.02
C ILE A 15 9.27 -1.07 1.99
N LEU A 16 8.13 -1.55 1.47
CA LEU A 16 7.21 -2.41 2.20
C LEU A 16 7.64 -3.85 1.98
N HIS A 17 7.82 -4.63 3.03
CA HIS A 17 8.34 -6.00 2.88
C HIS A 17 7.84 -6.95 3.95
N ARG A 18 7.95 -8.25 3.64
CA ARG A 18 7.81 -9.35 4.59
C ARG A 18 8.91 -10.41 4.34
N PRO A 19 9.37 -11.11 5.38
CA PRO A 19 9.08 -10.87 6.80
C PRO A 19 9.65 -9.52 7.29
N THR A 20 9.28 -9.09 8.51
CA THR A 20 9.68 -7.77 9.05
C THR A 20 11.19 -7.57 9.14
N GLY A 21 11.98 -8.65 9.24
CA GLY A 21 13.43 -8.59 9.39
C GLY A 21 13.91 -7.68 10.53
N ASN A 22 15.20 -7.35 10.51
CA ASN A 22 15.82 -6.34 11.37
C ASN A 22 16.62 -5.38 10.49
N TRP A 23 16.01 -4.27 10.11
CA TRP A 23 16.62 -3.24 9.28
C TRP A 23 16.72 -1.93 10.05
N SER A 24 17.68 -1.09 9.67
CA SER A 24 17.76 0.27 10.19
C SER A 24 16.52 1.07 9.77
N SER A 25 16.04 2.02 10.58
CA SER A 25 14.91 2.89 10.19
C SER A 25 13.69 2.13 9.65
N SER A 26 13.31 1.05 10.35
CA SER A 26 12.19 0.18 10.02
C SER A 26 11.04 0.36 11.01
N LEU A 27 9.82 0.47 10.48
CA LEU A 27 8.58 0.54 11.23
C LEU A 27 7.79 -0.76 11.01
N LYS A 28 7.51 -1.49 12.10
CA LYS A 28 6.65 -2.67 12.05
C LYS A 28 5.20 -2.22 11.89
N VAL A 29 4.59 -2.56 10.75
CA VAL A 29 3.17 -2.28 10.47
C VAL A 29 2.31 -3.32 11.20
N ASN A 30 2.71 -4.59 11.13
CA ASN A 30 2.12 -5.67 11.89
C ASN A 30 3.18 -6.74 12.22
N LYS A 31 2.75 -7.97 12.58
CA LYS A 31 3.67 -9.07 12.93
C LYS A 31 4.57 -9.53 11.79
N ASN A 32 4.11 -9.40 10.54
CA ASN A 32 4.76 -9.96 9.35
C ASN A 32 5.31 -8.89 8.40
N ILE A 33 4.70 -7.70 8.39
CA ILE A 33 4.98 -6.62 7.45
C ILE A 33 5.69 -5.47 8.16
N ALA A 34 6.78 -5.00 7.54
CA ALA A 34 7.48 -3.79 7.95
C ALA A 34 7.64 -2.81 6.78
N LEU A 35 7.74 -1.54 7.13
CA LEU A 35 8.02 -0.43 6.24
C LEU A 35 9.39 0.14 6.58
N THR A 36 10.31 0.08 5.62
CA THR A 36 11.72 0.45 5.83
C THR A 36 12.10 1.56 4.86
N THR A 37 12.87 2.55 5.34
CA THR A 37 13.34 3.70 4.54
C THR A 37 14.86 3.83 4.48
N SER A 38 15.58 2.87 5.07
CA SER A 38 17.03 2.82 5.07
C SER A 38 17.61 2.30 3.76
N LYS A 39 18.92 2.54 3.57
CA LYS A 39 19.66 2.09 2.39
C LYS A 39 20.18 0.65 2.53
N ASP A 40 20.26 0.11 3.75
CA ASP A 40 20.75 -1.24 4.02
C ASP A 40 19.87 -2.31 3.37
N ILE A 41 18.54 -2.16 3.43
CA ILE A 41 17.61 -3.07 2.76
C ILE A 41 17.72 -3.02 1.23
N LEU A 42 17.98 -1.83 0.66
CA LEU A 42 18.17 -1.68 -0.79
C LEU A 42 19.46 -2.37 -1.25
N GLN A 43 20.53 -2.28 -0.46
CA GLN A 43 21.78 -2.99 -0.73
C GLN A 43 21.58 -4.50 -0.61
N ALA A 44 20.86 -4.97 0.41
CA ALA A 44 20.54 -6.38 0.56
C ALA A 44 19.72 -6.91 -0.62
N ILE A 45 18.69 -6.17 -1.08
CA ILE A 45 17.92 -6.53 -2.28
C ILE A 45 18.84 -6.62 -3.51
N ALA A 46 19.76 -5.66 -3.69
CA ALA A 46 20.70 -5.68 -4.80
C ALA A 46 21.67 -6.89 -4.76
N ASN A 47 21.99 -7.37 -3.56
CA ASN A 47 22.87 -8.52 -3.34
C ASN A 47 22.12 -9.88 -3.33
N ASN A 48 20.80 -9.90 -3.56
CA ASN A 48 19.93 -11.09 -3.36
C ASN A 48 19.89 -11.61 -1.90
N GLU A 49 20.13 -10.72 -0.93
CA GLU A 49 20.04 -10.98 0.52
C GLU A 49 18.85 -10.23 1.15
N GLY A 50 17.97 -9.67 0.30
CA GLY A 50 16.78 -8.93 0.72
C GLY A 50 15.69 -9.83 1.30
N PRO A 51 14.60 -9.22 1.80
CA PRO A 51 13.41 -9.96 2.21
C PRO A 51 12.79 -10.75 1.05
N GLU A 52 12.05 -11.81 1.38
CA GLU A 52 11.39 -12.70 0.41
C GLU A 52 10.44 -11.95 -0.52
N ASP A 53 9.58 -11.11 0.06
CA ASP A 53 8.67 -10.25 -0.69
C ASP A 53 8.94 -8.78 -0.34
N CYS A 54 9.05 -7.94 -1.37
CA CYS A 54 9.14 -6.49 -1.20
C CYS A 54 8.44 -5.70 -2.30
N ILE A 55 8.00 -4.51 -1.92
CA ILE A 55 7.41 -3.50 -2.80
C ILE A 55 8.18 -2.21 -2.56
N VAL A 56 8.79 -1.70 -3.63
CA VAL A 56 9.53 -0.44 -3.60
C VAL A 56 8.66 0.66 -4.16
N THR A 57 8.35 1.67 -3.35
CA THR A 57 7.57 2.85 -3.76
C THR A 57 8.40 4.12 -3.62
N LEU A 58 8.09 5.12 -4.44
CA LEU A 58 8.53 6.50 -4.28
C LEU A 58 7.38 7.36 -3.79
N GLY A 59 7.62 8.12 -2.73
CA GLY A 59 6.61 8.93 -2.07
C GLY A 59 5.52 8.11 -1.36
N TYR A 60 4.56 8.83 -0.80
CA TYR A 60 3.42 8.27 -0.09
C TYR A 60 2.16 9.15 -0.26
N ALA A 61 1.00 8.55 -0.01
CA ALA A 61 -0.24 9.28 0.21
C ALA A 61 -0.38 9.57 1.70
N GLY A 62 -0.68 10.82 2.03
CA GLY A 62 -0.87 11.27 3.40
C GLY A 62 -2.13 12.11 3.50
N TRP A 63 -2.74 12.08 4.68
CA TRP A 63 -3.93 12.84 5.00
C TRP A 63 -3.60 13.89 6.06
N ALA A 64 -4.17 15.08 5.91
CA ALA A 64 -4.20 16.06 7.00
C ALA A 64 -5.08 15.54 8.15
N ALA A 65 -4.94 16.12 9.34
CA ALA A 65 -5.72 15.73 10.50
C ALA A 65 -7.23 15.83 10.22
N GLY A 66 -7.96 14.73 10.42
CA GLY A 66 -9.41 14.65 10.21
C GLY A 66 -9.84 14.50 8.74
N GLN A 67 -8.91 14.58 7.78
CA GLN A 67 -9.25 14.50 6.35
C GLN A 67 -9.72 13.09 5.96
N LEU A 68 -9.01 12.05 6.41
CA LEU A 68 -9.36 10.67 6.07
C LEU A 68 -10.77 10.32 6.57
N GLU A 69 -11.09 10.71 7.80
CA GLU A 69 -12.39 10.47 8.42
C GLU A 69 -13.51 11.20 7.68
N GLN A 70 -13.27 12.43 7.25
CA GLN A 70 -14.22 13.20 6.44
C GLN A 70 -14.46 12.54 5.08
N GLU A 71 -13.39 12.11 4.39
CA GLU A 71 -13.50 11.48 3.08
C GLU A 71 -14.15 10.08 3.15
N MET A 72 -13.93 9.34 4.23
CA MET A 72 -14.66 8.10 4.51
C MET A 72 -16.15 8.38 4.76
N ALA A 73 -16.48 9.43 5.53
CA ALA A 73 -17.86 9.82 5.80
C ALA A 73 -18.60 10.30 4.54
N SER A 74 -17.89 10.88 3.57
CA SER A 74 -18.44 11.28 2.28
C SER A 74 -18.51 10.14 1.25
N ASN A 75 -18.23 8.89 1.64
CA ASN A 75 -18.15 7.71 0.76
C ASN A 75 -17.14 7.87 -0.39
N THR A 76 -16.12 8.71 -0.22
CA THR A 76 -15.04 8.87 -1.21
C THR A 76 -14.07 7.70 -1.17
N TRP A 77 -13.92 7.07 0.01
CA TRP A 77 -13.08 5.88 0.21
C TRP A 77 -13.88 4.70 0.73
N LEU A 78 -13.55 3.53 0.19
CA LEU A 78 -13.95 2.23 0.74
C LEU A 78 -12.75 1.63 1.49
N SER A 79 -13.00 1.05 2.66
CA SER A 79 -11.98 0.36 3.46
C SER A 79 -12.21 -1.14 3.50
N CYS A 80 -11.11 -1.91 3.49
CA CYS A 80 -11.12 -3.35 3.68
C CYS A 80 -9.98 -3.76 4.61
N PRO A 81 -10.07 -4.93 5.26
CA PRO A 81 -8.92 -5.50 5.95
C PRO A 81 -7.74 -5.67 4.98
N ALA A 82 -6.54 -5.35 5.46
CA ALA A 82 -5.33 -5.60 4.69
C ALA A 82 -5.09 -7.11 4.53
N ASP A 83 -4.89 -7.56 3.30
CA ASP A 83 -4.62 -8.95 2.96
C ASP A 83 -3.24 -9.07 2.29
N GLU A 84 -2.36 -9.89 2.87
CA GLU A 84 -0.99 -10.02 2.38
C GLU A 84 -0.91 -10.65 0.98
N GLN A 85 -1.83 -11.54 0.63
CA GLN A 85 -1.92 -12.14 -0.71
C GLN A 85 -2.18 -11.03 -1.74
N ILE A 86 -3.11 -10.11 -1.43
CA ILE A 86 -3.42 -8.98 -2.32
C ILE A 86 -2.25 -8.02 -2.43
N ILE A 87 -1.56 -7.74 -1.32
CA ILE A 87 -0.43 -6.80 -1.29
C ILE A 87 0.76 -7.34 -2.08
N PHE A 88 1.19 -8.58 -1.84
CA PHE A 88 2.46 -9.10 -2.37
C PHE A 88 2.31 -10.03 -3.57
N ASN A 89 1.26 -10.86 -3.63
CA ASN A 89 1.17 -11.95 -4.60
C ASN A 89 0.18 -11.68 -5.75
N THR A 90 -0.77 -10.77 -5.59
CA THR A 90 -1.72 -10.41 -6.65
C THR A 90 -1.10 -9.42 -7.65
N PRO A 91 -1.24 -9.66 -8.97
CA PRO A 91 -0.83 -8.70 -10.01
C PRO A 91 -1.45 -7.32 -9.80
N ILE A 92 -0.70 -6.25 -10.07
CA ILE A 92 -1.07 -4.87 -9.73
C ILE A 92 -2.44 -4.48 -10.31
N GLU A 93 -2.67 -4.84 -11.57
CA GLU A 93 -3.91 -4.59 -12.30
C GLU A 93 -5.14 -5.30 -11.72
N GLU A 94 -4.93 -6.35 -10.91
CA GLU A 94 -5.98 -7.13 -10.26
C GLU A 94 -6.20 -6.76 -8.79
N ARG A 95 -5.23 -6.09 -8.14
CA ARG A 95 -5.28 -5.80 -6.69
C ARG A 95 -6.54 -5.06 -6.28
N TRP A 96 -6.94 -4.06 -7.06
CA TRP A 96 -8.14 -3.27 -6.76
C TRP A 96 -9.42 -4.10 -6.85
N LYS A 97 -9.52 -5.01 -7.82
CA LYS A 97 -10.66 -5.94 -7.95
C LYS A 97 -10.69 -6.94 -6.81
N ALA A 98 -9.53 -7.49 -6.45
CA ALA A 98 -9.40 -8.41 -5.32
C ALA A 98 -9.82 -7.74 -4.01
N ALA A 99 -9.38 -6.50 -3.77
CA ALA A 99 -9.74 -5.72 -2.59
C ALA A 99 -11.24 -5.41 -2.54
N ALA A 100 -11.86 -5.00 -3.65
CA ALA A 100 -13.30 -4.76 -3.68
C ALA A 100 -14.12 -6.03 -3.42
N LYS A 101 -13.65 -7.17 -3.93
CA LYS A 101 -14.28 -8.48 -3.66
C LYS A 101 -14.24 -8.85 -2.18
N LEU A 102 -13.21 -8.44 -1.43
CA LEU A 102 -13.16 -8.65 0.04
C LEU A 102 -14.28 -7.91 0.78
N ILE A 103 -14.71 -6.76 0.27
CA ILE A 103 -15.79 -5.96 0.86
C ILE A 103 -17.17 -6.53 0.45
N GLY A 104 -17.20 -7.52 -0.45
CA GLY A 104 -18.44 -8.02 -1.06
C GLY A 104 -19.06 -7.02 -2.03
N VAL A 105 -18.29 -6.04 -2.50
CA VAL A 105 -18.74 -5.02 -3.44
C VAL A 105 -18.53 -5.54 -4.86
N ASP A 106 -19.64 -5.71 -5.59
CA ASP A 106 -19.59 -5.91 -7.02
C ASP A 106 -19.45 -4.55 -7.70
N LEU A 107 -18.23 -4.23 -8.12
CA LEU A 107 -17.90 -2.98 -8.81
C LEU A 107 -18.67 -2.81 -10.12
N SER A 108 -19.24 -3.88 -10.67
CA SER A 108 -20.13 -3.82 -11.83
C SER A 108 -21.44 -3.07 -11.53
N LEU A 109 -21.77 -2.92 -10.24
CA LEU A 109 -22.94 -2.18 -9.73
C LEU A 109 -22.58 -0.74 -9.30
N MET A 110 -21.29 -0.41 -9.19
CA MET A 110 -20.81 0.93 -8.88
C MET A 110 -20.67 1.75 -10.16
N SER A 111 -21.80 2.03 -10.80
CA SER A 111 -21.89 2.88 -11.99
C SER A 111 -21.29 4.27 -11.73
N ASN A 112 -20.68 4.83 -12.77
CA ASN A 112 -19.98 6.12 -12.82
C ASN A 112 -20.92 7.35 -12.72
N ASP A 113 -22.05 7.23 -12.05
CA ASP A 113 -23.05 8.29 -11.96
C ASP A 113 -22.84 9.05 -10.64
N ALA A 114 -22.02 10.10 -10.71
CA ALA A 114 -22.05 11.17 -9.73
C ALA A 114 -23.38 11.92 -9.87
N GLY A 115 -24.44 11.35 -9.31
CA GLY A 115 -25.74 11.99 -9.21
C GLY A 115 -25.67 13.16 -8.22
N HIS A 116 -25.63 14.38 -8.73
CA HIS A 116 -26.08 15.56 -8.01
C HIS A 116 -27.51 15.88 -8.46
N ALA A 117 -28.43 15.95 -7.50
CA ALA A 117 -29.68 16.69 -7.60
C ALA A 117 -29.56 17.95 -6.75
#